data_AF-A0A943YLN3-F1
#
_entry.id   AF-A0A943YLN3-F1
#
_cell.length_a   1.000
_cell.length_b   1.000
_cell.length_c   1.000
_cell.angle_alpha   90.00
_cell.angle_beta   90.00
_cell.angle_gamma   90.00
#
_symmetry.space_group_name_H-M   'P 1'
#
loop_
_entity.id
_entity.type
_entity.pdbx_description
1 polymer ?
#
loop_
_entity_poly.entity_id
_entity_poly.type
_entity_poly.pdbx_seq_one_letter_code
_entity_poly.pdbx_strand_id
1 'polypeptide(L)'
;MCALASYDNVWVDLAAMCDLFLGEEYPFPGSLDMLNRFVDRYGDDKVIWGSDIPGSLNSATYREMMDMFEKHSGLSEQSKNKLFYENALKAYF
;
A
#
# COMPACT_ATOMS: atom_id res chain seq x y z
N MET A 1 -3.33 -11.37 -11.09
CA MET A 1 -3.60 -10.33 -10.07
C MET A 1 -5.08 -10.11 -9.76
N CYS A 2 -6.03 -10.31 -10.69
CA CYS A 2 -7.41 -9.80 -10.50
C CYS A 2 -8.48 -10.80 -10.02
N ALA A 3 -8.26 -12.12 -10.06
CA ALA A 3 -9.33 -13.08 -9.76
C ALA A 3 -9.75 -13.06 -8.28
N LEU A 4 -8.83 -12.71 -7.37
CA LEU A 4 -9.09 -12.74 -5.94
C LEU A 4 -9.86 -11.52 -5.42
N ALA A 5 -9.85 -10.41 -6.15
CA ALA A 5 -10.50 -9.17 -5.75
C ALA A 5 -12.04 -9.25 -5.69
N SER A 6 -12.66 -10.24 -6.36
CA SER A 6 -14.11 -10.46 -6.29
C SER A 6 -14.58 -11.18 -5.03
N TYR A 7 -13.67 -11.68 -4.19
CA TYR A 7 -14.02 -12.34 -2.94
C TYR A 7 -14.07 -11.33 -1.79
N ASP A 8 -15.11 -11.41 -0.97
CA ASP A 8 -15.34 -10.46 0.13
C ASP A 8 -14.41 -10.67 1.32
N ASN A 9 -13.88 -11.88 1.47
CA ASN A 9 -13.00 -12.30 2.55
C ASN A 9 -11.52 -12.31 2.15
N VAL A 10 -11.13 -11.52 1.14
CA VAL A 10 -9.74 -11.38 0.69
C VAL A 10 -9.32 -9.92 0.75
N TRP A 11 -8.23 -9.67 1.46
CA TRP A 11 -7.52 -8.39 1.50
C TRP A 11 -6.17 -8.53 0.79
N VAL A 12 -5.60 -7.39 0.39
CA VAL A 12 -4.27 -7.31 -0.19
C VAL A 12 -3.41 -6.37 0.64
N ASP A 13 -2.23 -6.84 1.02
CA ASP A 13 -1.20 -5.99 1.61
C ASP A 13 -0.26 -5.45 0.53
N LEU A 14 0.08 -4.17 0.66
CA LEU A 14 1.07 -3.47 -0.15
C LEU A 14 2.30 -3.26 0.72
N ALA A 15 3.06 -4.33 0.89
CA ALA A 15 4.31 -4.35 1.63
C ALA A 15 5.52 -4.24 0.69
N ALA A 16 6.68 -3.81 1.22
CA ALA A 16 7.95 -3.75 0.48
C ALA A 16 7.90 -2.95 -0.83
N MET A 17 7.00 -1.97 -0.94
CA MET A 17 6.71 -1.34 -2.24
C MET A 17 7.94 -0.62 -2.83
N CYS A 18 8.80 -0.01 -2.01
CA CYS A 18 10.06 0.57 -2.48
C CYS A 18 11.02 -0.48 -3.09
N ASP A 19 10.99 -1.73 -2.61
CA ASP A 19 11.85 -2.81 -3.10
C ASP A 19 11.43 -3.33 -4.48
N LEU A 20 10.17 -3.12 -4.87
CA LEU A 20 9.67 -3.50 -6.20
C LEU A 20 10.17 -2.55 -7.30
N PHE A 21 10.62 -1.35 -6.92
CA PHE A 21 10.98 -0.26 -7.83
C PHE A 21 12.35 0.36 -7.48
N LEU A 22 13.33 -0.46 -7.12
CA LEU A 22 14.70 -0.03 -6.73
C LEU A 22 15.43 0.86 -7.77
N GLY A 23 15.01 0.81 -9.03
CA GLY A 23 15.56 1.66 -10.10
C GLY A 23 15.00 3.09 -10.12
N GLU A 24 14.00 3.37 -9.28
CA GLU A 24 13.33 4.67 -9.19
C GLU A 24 13.78 5.42 -7.93
N GLU A 25 13.82 6.74 -8.04
CA GLU A 25 14.04 7.59 -6.87
C GLU A 25 12.74 7.74 -6.05
N TYR A 26 12.88 7.98 -4.74
CA TYR A 26 11.77 8.38 -3.88
C TYR A 26 10.98 9.55 -4.52
N PRO A 27 9.63 9.52 -4.56
CA PRO A 27 8.74 8.64 -3.81
C PRO A 27 8.33 7.36 -4.55
N PHE A 28 9.17 6.81 -5.43
CA PHE A 28 8.92 5.55 -6.16
C PHE A 28 7.60 5.59 -6.95
N PRO A 29 7.52 6.39 -8.04
CA PRO A 29 6.29 6.60 -8.80
C PRO A 29 5.60 5.29 -9.27
N GLY A 30 6.36 4.24 -9.57
CA GLY A 30 5.82 2.92 -9.90
C GLY A 30 5.08 2.26 -8.73
N SER A 31 5.53 2.46 -7.50
CA SER A 31 4.83 2.02 -6.28
C SER A 31 3.49 2.73 -6.11
N LEU A 32 3.46 4.04 -6.37
CA LEU A 32 2.24 4.85 -6.27
C LEU A 32 1.24 4.52 -7.39
N ASP A 33 1.71 4.23 -8.60
CA ASP A 33 0.87 3.69 -9.68
C ASP A 33 0.27 2.33 -9.29
N MET A 34 1.11 1.44 -8.76
CA MET A 34 0.68 0.11 -8.31
C MET A 34 -0.38 0.21 -7.21
N LEU A 35 -0.19 1.09 -6.21
CA LEU A 35 -1.20 1.40 -5.21
C LEU A 35 -2.54 1.80 -5.83
N ASN A 36 -2.55 2.78 -6.74
CA ASN A 36 -3.78 3.24 -7.38
C ASN A 36 -4.49 2.08 -8.10
N ARG A 37 -3.73 1.24 -8.82
CA ARG A 37 -4.28 0.08 -9.52
C ARG A 37 -4.86 -0.98 -8.58
N PHE A 38 -4.27 -1.18 -7.41
CA PHE A 38 -4.83 -2.08 -6.40
C PHE A 38 -6.10 -1.50 -5.78
N VAL A 39 -6.12 -0.20 -5.46
CA VAL A 39 -7.31 0.49 -4.96
C VAL A 39 -8.45 0.44 -5.99
N ASP A 40 -8.18 0.73 -7.26
CA ASP A 40 -9.16 0.66 -8.34
C ASP A 40 -9.74 -0.76 -8.51
N ARG A 41 -8.91 -1.80 -8.27
CA ARG A 41 -9.31 -3.18 -8.53
C ARG A 41 -9.96 -3.89 -7.35
N TYR A 42 -9.44 -3.68 -6.14
CA TYR A 42 -9.88 -4.34 -4.91
C TYR A 42 -10.89 -3.47 -4.13
N GLY A 43 -10.92 -2.17 -4.39
CA GLY A 43 -11.60 -1.19 -3.56
C GLY A 43 -10.71 -0.75 -2.40
N ASP A 44 -10.87 0.49 -1.97
CA ASP A 44 -10.08 1.08 -0.88
C ASP A 44 -10.36 0.41 0.49
N ASP A 45 -11.43 -0.37 0.63
CA ASP A 45 -11.78 -1.16 1.82
C ASP A 45 -10.98 -2.47 1.98
N LYS A 46 -10.14 -2.83 1.01
CA LYS A 46 -9.44 -4.12 0.98
C LYS A 46 -7.91 -4.03 0.86
N VAL A 47 -7.36 -2.82 0.81
CA VAL A 47 -5.91 -2.58 0.67
C VAL A 47 -5.30 -2.20 2.02
N ILE A 48 -4.20 -2.85 2.40
CA ILE A 48 -3.51 -2.64 3.69
C ILE A 48 -2.06 -2.22 3.40
N TRP A 49 -1.53 -1.24 4.12
CA TRP A 49 -0.11 -0.90 4.05
C TRP A 49 0.73 -1.80 4.97
N GLY A 50 1.90 -2.20 4.49
CA GLY A 50 2.92 -2.90 5.28
C GLY A 50 4.31 -2.35 4.99
N SER A 51 5.20 -2.36 5.97
CA SER A 51 6.57 -1.84 5.79
C SER A 51 7.58 -2.88 5.32
N ASP A 52 7.31 -4.17 5.54
CA ASP A 52 8.26 -5.28 5.36
C ASP A 52 9.63 -5.06 6.04
N ILE A 53 9.63 -4.36 7.19
CA ILE A 53 10.82 -4.24 8.02
C ILE A 53 11.20 -5.60 8.62
N PRO A 54 12.50 -5.95 8.65
CA PRO A 54 13.64 -5.07 8.37
C PRO A 54 14.15 -5.06 6.92
N GLY A 55 13.57 -5.84 6.00
CA GLY A 55 14.07 -5.99 4.62
C GLY A 55 14.15 -4.66 3.87
N SER A 56 13.06 -3.90 3.88
CA SER A 56 12.92 -2.66 3.10
C SER A 56 13.77 -1.49 3.60
N LEU A 57 14.42 -1.61 4.77
CA LEU A 57 15.37 -0.61 5.27
C LEU A 57 16.63 -0.50 4.39
N ASN A 58 16.87 -1.47 3.49
CA ASN A 58 17.95 -1.37 2.50
C ASN A 58 17.63 -0.36 1.38
N SER A 59 16.37 0.05 1.23
CA SER A 59 15.88 0.79 0.06
C SER A 59 15.31 2.15 0.43
N ALA A 60 14.63 2.26 1.58
CA ALA A 60 14.10 3.51 2.08
C ALA A 60 14.03 3.50 3.62
N THR A 61 14.06 4.68 4.22
CA THR A 61 13.79 4.81 5.66
C THR A 61 12.31 4.53 5.96
N TYR A 62 11.99 4.11 7.19
CA TYR A 62 10.60 3.92 7.60
C TYR A 62 9.72 5.16 7.38
N ARG A 63 10.29 6.35 7.59
CA ARG A 63 9.58 7.61 7.36
C ARG A 63 9.27 7.81 5.89
N GLU A 64 10.22 7.57 4.98
CA GLU A 64 9.98 7.64 3.54
C GLU A 64 8.93 6.62 3.10
N MET A 65 9.03 5.37 3.58
CA MET A 65 8.06 4.31 3.27
C MET A 65 6.64 4.66 3.70
N MET A 66 6.45 5.41 4.79
CA MET A 66 5.14 5.92 5.19
C MET A 66 4.74 7.17 4.42
N ASP A 67 5.62 8.17 4.36
CA ASP A 67 5.35 9.50 3.81
C ASP A 67 4.95 9.43 2.33
N MET A 68 5.49 8.49 1.56
CA MET A 68 5.12 8.34 0.16
C MET A 68 3.63 8.03 -0.04
N PHE A 69 3.02 7.23 0.84
CA PHE A 69 1.59 6.92 0.78
C PHE A 69 0.76 8.02 1.46
N GLU A 70 1.22 8.52 2.60
CA GLU A 70 0.53 9.56 3.37
C GLU A 70 0.40 10.88 2.60
N LYS A 71 1.44 11.25 1.83
CA LYS A 71 1.46 12.49 1.03
C LYS A 71 0.92 12.29 -0.39
N HIS A 72 0.54 11.07 -0.78
CA HIS A 72 0.01 10.80 -2.10
C HIS A 72 -1.35 11.45 -2.28
N SER A 73 -1.47 12.30 -3.30
CA SER A 73 -2.71 13.03 -3.59
C SER A 73 -3.78 12.17 -4.27
N GLY A 74 -3.43 10.97 -4.72
CA GLY A 74 -4.38 10.02 -5.33
C GLY A 74 -5.33 9.35 -4.32
N LEU A 75 -5.10 9.52 -3.02
CA LEU A 75 -5.96 8.99 -1.97
C LEU A 75 -6.59 10.11 -1.14
N SER A 76 -7.87 9.93 -0.82
CA SER A 76 -8.55 10.75 0.19
C SER A 76 -8.02 10.44 1.60
N GLU A 77 -8.20 11.36 2.55
CA GLU A 77 -7.83 11.11 3.95
C GLU A 77 -8.56 9.90 4.55
N GLN A 78 -9.81 9.66 4.14
CA GLN A 78 -10.54 8.47 4.55
C GLN A 78 -9.91 7.19 4.00
N SER A 79 -9.51 7.19 2.73
CA SER A 79 -8.84 6.05 2.10
C SER A 79 -7.47 5.78 2.72
N LYS A 80 -6.75 6.82 3.16
CA LYS A 80 -5.49 6.67 3.92
C LYS A 80 -5.73 6.04 5.29
N ASN A 81 -6.77 6.47 6.02
CA ASN A 81 -7.13 5.85 7.30
C ASN A 81 -7.46 4.36 7.15
N LYS A 82 -8.16 3.99 6.07
CA LYS A 82 -8.40 2.58 5.72
C LYS A 82 -7.11 1.82 5.44
N LEU A 83 -6.25 2.39 4.59
CA LEU A 83 -4.97 1.81 4.18
C LEU A 83 -4.04 1.53 5.37
N PHE A 84 -3.88 2.50 6.26
CA PHE A 84 -2.95 2.39 7.40
C PHE A 84 -3.54 1.70 8.64
N TYR A 85 -4.86 1.59 8.74
CA TYR A 85 -5.49 1.12 9.98
C TYR A 85 -6.76 0.30 9.78
N GLU A 86 -7.86 0.89 9.30
CA GLU A 86 -9.19 0.24 9.42
C GLU A 86 -9.27 -1.11 8.70
N ASN A 87 -8.59 -1.26 7.56
CA ASN A 87 -8.63 -2.51 6.80
C ASN A 87 -7.89 -3.64 7.51
N ALA A 88 -6.74 -3.33 8.14
CA ALA A 88 -6.02 -4.30 8.95
C ALA A 88 -6.86 -4.73 10.17
N LEU A 89 -7.56 -3.79 10.80
CA LEU A 89 -8.46 -4.10 11.91
C LEU A 89 -9.57 -5.08 11.48
N LYS A 90 -10.17 -4.88 10.31
CA LYS A 90 -11.22 -5.78 9.76
C LYS A 90 -10.69 -7.14 9.30
N ALA A 91 -9.45 -7.19 8.82
CA ALA A 91 -8.86 -8.42 8.27
C ALA A 91 -8.35 -9.37 9.36
N TYR A 92 -7.86 -8.83 10.47
CA TYR A 92 -7.17 -9.60 11.52
C TYR A 92 -7.97 -9.84 12.79
N PHE A 93 -9.14 -9.20 12.96
CA PHE A 93 -10.01 -9.31 14.15
C PHE A 93 -11.48 -9.47 13.75
#